data_AF-A0A1V4V571-F1
#
_entry.id   AF-A0A1V4V571-F1
#
_cell.length_a   1.000
_cell.length_b   1.000
_cell.length_c   1.000
_cell.angle_alpha   90.00
_cell.angle_beta   90.00
_cell.angle_gamma   90.00
#
_symmetry.space_group_name_H-M   'P 1'
#
loop_
_entity.id
_entity.type
_entity.pdbx_description
1 polymer ?
#
loop_
_entity_poly.entity_id
_entity_poly.type
_entity_poly.pdbx_seq_one_letter_code
_entity_poly.pdbx_strand_id
1 'polypeptide(L)'
;MRTSSCQVLAGMVMTEDMPRCSKAIVFEGPEDVYGPCGCGMDMAILPVLVPKVWYVEERPVAVEDQGFCLGQDYRRISGFSCTNVFEHHIGEDEYLANFSCCRRCAEQAVEQGFAVWSEKEYPMSLR
;
A
#
# COMPACT_ATOMS: atom_id res chain seq x y z
N MET A 1 12.66 -16.65 25.24
CA MET A 1 13.64 -17.18 24.27
C MET A 1 12.92 -17.97 23.18
N ARG A 2 12.66 -17.34 22.03
CA ARG A 2 12.40 -18.03 20.76
C ARG A 2 13.02 -17.18 19.66
N THR A 3 14.22 -17.58 19.26
CA THR A 3 14.88 -17.14 18.04
C THR A 3 14.12 -17.74 16.87
N SER A 4 13.56 -16.91 15.98
CA SER A 4 13.08 -17.36 14.68
C SER A 4 13.78 -16.52 13.61
N SER A 5 14.79 -17.14 13.00
CA SER A 5 15.54 -16.67 11.86
C SER A 5 14.61 -16.51 10.66
N CYS A 6 14.59 -15.32 10.05
CA CYS A 6 14.00 -15.13 8.73
C CYS A 6 15.15 -14.72 7.79
N GLN A 7 15.65 -15.69 7.02
CA GLN A 7 16.59 -15.44 5.94
C GLN A 7 15.79 -14.85 4.78
N VAL A 8 15.88 -13.54 4.60
CA VAL A 8 15.52 -12.89 3.32
C VAL A 8 16.80 -12.83 2.50
N LEU A 9 16.78 -13.49 1.36
CA LEU A 9 17.87 -13.48 0.39
C LEU A 9 18.09 -12.05 -0.13
N ALA A 10 19.36 -11.65 -0.10
CA ALA A 10 20.00 -10.56 -0.82
C ALA A 10 19.61 -9.10 -0.44
N GLY A 11 20.35 -8.56 0.54
CA GLY A 11 21.07 -7.30 0.30
C GLY A 11 20.35 -5.98 0.58
N MET A 12 19.63 -5.84 1.69
CA MET A 12 19.27 -4.52 2.22
C MET A 12 19.57 -4.44 3.71
N VAL A 13 20.39 -3.45 4.08
CA VAL A 13 20.71 -3.11 5.48
C VAL A 13 19.41 -2.62 6.12
N MET A 14 18.78 -3.49 6.90
CA MET A 14 17.65 -3.16 7.76
C MET A 14 18.15 -2.25 8.86
N THR A 15 17.95 -0.94 8.73
CA THR A 15 18.09 -0.03 9.86
C THR A 15 16.99 -0.34 10.87
N GLU A 16 17.41 -0.71 12.08
CA GLU A 16 16.59 -1.06 13.23
C GLU A 16 15.75 0.16 13.69
N ASP A 17 14.54 0.36 13.16
CA ASP A 17 13.41 1.05 13.85
C ASP A 17 12.13 1.15 12.97
N MET A 18 11.77 0.11 12.22
CA MET A 18 10.42 0.01 11.65
C MET A 18 9.82 -1.36 12.00
N PRO A 19 8.61 -1.42 12.59
CA PRO A 19 7.93 -2.67 12.85
C PRO A 19 7.85 -3.50 11.56
N ARG A 20 8.03 -4.82 11.70
CA ARG A 20 7.51 -5.75 10.69
C ARG A 20 6.03 -5.41 10.55
N CYS A 21 5.56 -5.11 9.33
CA CYS A 21 4.19 -4.68 9.00
C CYS A 21 3.91 -3.17 8.87
N SER A 22 4.84 -2.36 8.36
CA SER A 22 4.63 -0.90 8.20
C SER A 22 4.83 -0.35 6.78
N LYS A 23 4.80 -1.17 5.73
CA LYS A 23 5.03 -0.68 4.35
C LYS A 23 3.88 -1.02 3.41
N ALA A 24 3.43 -0.04 2.64
CA ALA A 24 2.52 -0.27 1.53
C ALA A 24 3.22 -1.02 0.39
N ILE A 25 2.45 -1.81 -0.35
CA ILE A 25 2.95 -2.58 -1.49
C ILE A 25 2.38 -1.96 -2.75
N VAL A 26 3.25 -1.49 -3.63
CA VAL A 26 2.88 -0.90 -4.92
C VAL A 26 3.12 -1.92 -6.02
N PHE A 27 2.16 -2.08 -6.92
CA PHE A 27 2.25 -3.02 -8.03
C PHE A 27 2.56 -2.28 -9.32
N GLU A 28 3.44 -2.85 -10.15
CA GLU A 28 3.70 -2.31 -11.48
C GLU A 28 2.58 -2.68 -12.45
N GLY A 29 2.12 -1.69 -13.23
CA GLY A 29 1.15 -1.88 -14.31
C GLY A 29 -0.18 -1.14 -14.06
N PRO A 30 -0.83 -0.65 -15.13
CA PRO A 30 -2.21 -0.20 -15.05
C PRO A 30 -3.09 -1.43 -14.87
N GLU A 31 -3.48 -1.70 -13.64
CA GLU A 31 -4.53 -2.67 -13.38
C GLU A 31 -5.86 -1.90 -13.28
N ASP A 32 -6.98 -2.61 -13.27
CA ASP A 32 -8.36 -2.09 -13.29
C ASP A 32 -8.75 -1.17 -12.10
N VAL A 33 -7.76 -0.68 -11.36
CA VAL A 33 -7.83 0.18 -10.18
C VAL A 33 -7.56 1.63 -10.58
N TYR A 34 -8.58 2.27 -11.14
CA TYR A 34 -8.53 3.70 -11.51
C TYR A 34 -9.12 4.58 -10.41
N GLY A 35 -8.42 5.63 -10.01
CA GLY A 35 -8.95 6.59 -9.06
C GLY A 35 -8.05 7.81 -8.87
N PRO A 36 -8.50 8.80 -8.07
CA PRO A 36 -7.68 9.96 -7.76
C PRO A 36 -6.49 9.57 -6.88
N CYS A 37 -5.37 10.25 -7.08
CA CYS A 37 -4.25 10.26 -6.13
C CYS A 37 -4.45 11.40 -5.13
N GLY A 38 -4.00 11.24 -3.88
CA GLY A 38 -4.11 12.29 -2.88
C GLY A 38 -3.25 13.53 -3.17
N CYS A 39 -2.36 13.48 -4.15
CA CYS A 39 -1.63 14.65 -4.64
C CYS A 39 -2.43 15.55 -5.60
N GLY A 40 -3.68 15.19 -5.93
CA GLY A 40 -4.55 15.94 -6.85
C GLY A 40 -4.50 15.46 -8.31
N MET A 41 -3.87 14.32 -8.60
CA MET A 41 -3.95 13.69 -9.92
C MET A 41 -5.27 12.90 -10.04
N ASP A 42 -6.08 13.22 -11.04
CA ASP A 42 -7.42 12.63 -11.22
C ASP A 42 -7.43 11.16 -11.67
N MET A 43 -6.33 10.67 -12.27
CA MET A 43 -6.24 9.32 -12.82
C MET A 43 -4.91 8.64 -12.45
N ALA A 44 -4.86 8.12 -11.23
CA ALA A 44 -3.83 7.17 -10.80
C ALA A 44 -4.18 5.75 -11.26
N ILE A 45 -3.14 5.01 -11.64
CA ILE A 45 -3.25 3.68 -12.26
C ILE A 45 -2.48 2.58 -11.51
N LEU A 46 -1.62 2.94 -10.54
CA LEU A 46 -0.83 1.93 -9.82
C LEU A 46 -1.63 1.43 -8.63
N PRO A 47 -1.96 0.12 -8.56
CA PRO A 47 -2.59 -0.46 -7.40
C PRO A 47 -1.67 -0.43 -6.21
N VAL A 48 -2.27 -0.25 -5.04
CA VAL A 48 -1.57 -0.28 -3.77
C VAL A 48 -2.33 -1.14 -2.78
N LEU A 49 -1.60 -2.02 -2.10
CA LEU A 49 -2.05 -2.63 -0.85
C LEU A 49 -1.51 -1.81 0.31
N VAL A 50 -2.41 -1.30 1.15
CA VAL A 50 -2.03 -0.46 2.30
C VAL A 50 -2.15 -1.28 3.58
N PRO A 51 -1.16 -1.26 4.50
CA PRO A 51 -1.27 -1.98 5.77
C PRO A 51 -2.53 -1.54 6.52
N LYS A 52 -3.34 -2.49 6.99
CA LYS A 52 -4.59 -2.18 7.72
C LYS A 52 -4.33 -1.37 8.98
N VAL A 53 -3.19 -1.62 9.63
CA VAL A 53 -2.75 -0.89 10.83
C VAL A 53 -2.65 0.62 10.60
N TRP A 54 -2.32 1.09 9.39
CA TRP A 54 -2.26 2.52 9.03
C TRP A 54 -3.62 3.26 9.07
N TYR A 55 -4.73 2.53 9.16
CA TYR A 55 -6.06 3.12 9.25
C TYR A 55 -6.75 2.82 10.57
N VAL A 56 -6.41 1.71 11.22
CA VAL A 56 -7.06 1.25 12.45
C VAL A 56 -6.35 1.77 13.71
N GLU A 57 -5.01 1.82 13.69
CA GLU A 57 -4.23 2.07 14.92
C GLU A 57 -3.18 3.18 14.74
N GLU A 58 -2.44 3.16 13.64
CA GLU A 58 -1.35 4.08 13.35
C GLU A 58 -1.77 5.04 12.24
N ARG A 59 -1.46 6.33 12.35
CA ARG A 59 -1.54 7.27 11.21
C ARG A 59 -0.14 7.83 10.98
N PRO A 60 0.67 7.18 10.14
CA PRO A 60 2.03 7.65 9.91
C PRO A 60 2.01 9.08 9.37
N VAL A 61 2.60 10.03 10.10
CA VAL A 61 2.61 11.46 9.74
C VAL A 61 3.15 11.67 8.32
N ALA A 62 4.18 10.90 7.93
CA ALA A 62 4.73 10.95 6.58
C ALA A 62 3.72 10.60 5.47
N VAL A 63 2.76 9.71 5.76
CA VAL A 63 1.68 9.33 4.82
C VAL A 63 0.64 10.44 4.74
N GLU A 64 0.27 11.02 5.89
CA GLU A 64 -0.68 12.15 5.95
C GLU A 64 -0.14 13.38 5.22
N ASP A 65 1.11 13.76 5.44
CA ASP A 65 1.74 14.95 4.83
C ASP A 65 1.89 14.85 3.30
N GLN A 66 1.98 13.63 2.77
CA GLN A 66 2.27 13.39 1.35
C GLN A 66 1.04 13.00 0.52
N GLY A 67 -0.10 12.79 1.16
CA GLY A 67 -1.33 12.38 0.47
C GLY A 67 -1.24 10.99 -0.16
N PHE A 68 -0.25 10.16 0.21
CA PHE A 68 -0.08 8.83 -0.37
C PHE A 68 -1.28 7.95 -0.01
N CYS A 69 -2.00 7.45 -1.02
CA CYS A 69 -3.24 6.68 -0.86
C CYS A 69 -4.38 7.42 -0.10
N LEU A 70 -4.35 8.75 -0.05
CA LEU A 70 -5.42 9.59 0.53
C LEU A 70 -6.37 10.20 -0.51
N GLY A 71 -6.27 9.78 -1.77
CA GLY A 71 -7.17 10.21 -2.84
C GLY A 71 -8.61 9.75 -2.56
N GLN A 72 -9.54 10.70 -2.46
CA GLN A 72 -10.95 10.39 -2.19
C GLN A 72 -11.65 9.88 -3.45
N ASP A 73 -11.77 8.56 -3.61
CA ASP A 73 -12.68 7.99 -4.60
C ASP A 73 -14.05 7.77 -3.95
N TYR A 74 -14.98 8.70 -4.20
CA TYR A 74 -16.35 8.63 -3.67
C TYR A 74 -17.07 7.34 -4.07
N ARG A 75 -16.69 6.68 -5.19
CA ARG A 75 -17.25 5.38 -5.59
C ARG A 75 -16.89 4.30 -4.57
N ARG A 76 -15.65 4.33 -4.07
CA ARG A 76 -15.08 3.40 -3.06
C ARG A 76 -15.65 3.65 -1.66
N ILE A 77 -15.95 4.91 -1.33
CA ILE A 77 -16.47 5.34 -0.02
C ILE A 77 -18.00 5.17 0.11
N SER A 78 -18.75 5.37 -0.98
CA SER A 78 -20.23 5.48 -0.93
C SER A 78 -20.97 4.17 -1.20
N GLY A 79 -20.27 3.02 -1.26
CA GLY A 79 -20.88 1.71 -1.47
C GLY A 79 -21.55 1.51 -2.83
N PHE A 80 -21.27 2.39 -3.80
CA PHE A 80 -21.74 2.25 -5.19
C PHE A 80 -20.78 1.42 -6.06
N SER A 81 -19.53 1.26 -5.65
CA SER A 81 -18.78 0.03 -5.93
C SER A 81 -19.05 -0.97 -4.81
N CYS A 82 -19.10 -2.26 -5.11
CA CYS A 82 -19.27 -3.36 -4.16
C CYS A 82 -18.10 -3.51 -3.14
N THR A 83 -17.38 -2.43 -2.85
CA THR A 83 -16.13 -2.36 -2.09
C THR A 83 -16.42 -2.22 -0.60
N ASN A 84 -16.79 -3.32 0.04
CA ASN A 84 -16.23 -3.55 1.37
C ASN A 84 -14.71 -3.58 1.18
N VAL A 85 -13.97 -2.79 1.95
CA VAL A 85 -12.50 -2.83 1.92
C VAL A 85 -12.07 -4.29 2.06
N PHE A 86 -11.49 -4.86 1.00
CA PHE A 86 -11.16 -6.28 1.00
C PHE A 86 -9.85 -6.46 1.74
N GLU A 87 -9.92 -7.18 2.84
CA GLU A 87 -8.76 -7.56 3.63
C GLU A 87 -7.99 -8.64 2.89
N HIS A 88 -6.70 -8.42 2.69
CA HIS A 88 -5.81 -9.38 2.05
C HIS A 88 -4.68 -9.74 3.00
N HIS A 89 -4.55 -11.04 3.29
CA HIS A 89 -3.49 -11.56 4.15
C HIS A 89 -2.28 -11.94 3.31
N ILE A 90 -1.12 -11.40 3.66
CA ILE A 90 0.18 -11.81 3.12
C ILE A 90 1.03 -12.29 4.29
N GLY A 91 1.14 -13.62 4.47
CA GLY A 91 1.78 -14.19 5.65
C GLY A 91 0.93 -13.94 6.90
N GLU A 92 1.50 -13.26 7.89
CA GLU A 92 0.82 -12.86 9.13
C GLU A 92 0.24 -11.44 9.06
N ASP A 93 0.48 -10.72 7.96
CA ASP A 93 0.18 -9.29 7.82
C ASP A 93 -1.16 -9.06 7.09
N GLU A 94 -1.93 -8.06 7.56
CA GLU A 94 -3.22 -7.66 6.98
C GLU A 94 -3.11 -6.38 6.15
N TYR A 95 -3.58 -6.43 4.90
CA TYR A 95 -3.60 -5.31 3.98
C TYR A 95 -5.01 -4.96 3.52
N LEU A 96 -5.20 -3.71 3.15
CA LEU A 96 -6.41 -3.18 2.54
C LEU A 96 -6.16 -2.97 1.04
N ALA A 97 -7.06 -3.53 0.23
CA ALA A 97 -7.06 -3.36 -1.22
C ALA A 97 -7.89 -2.15 -1.67
N ASN A 98 -8.00 -1.96 -2.99
CA ASN A 98 -8.72 -0.86 -3.62
C ASN A 98 -8.12 0.53 -3.35
N PHE A 99 -6.78 0.62 -3.27
CA PHE A 99 -6.06 1.89 -3.30
C PHE A 99 -5.30 2.01 -4.61
N SER A 100 -5.20 3.23 -5.11
CA SER A 100 -4.43 3.54 -6.31
C SER A 100 -3.59 4.80 -6.10
N CYS A 101 -2.40 4.84 -6.69
CA CYS A 101 -1.50 5.97 -6.57
C CYS A 101 -0.86 6.34 -7.92
N CYS A 102 -0.41 7.59 -8.05
CA CYS A 102 0.37 7.98 -9.21
C CYS A 102 1.82 7.50 -9.05
N ARG A 103 2.51 7.31 -10.18
CA ARG A 103 3.91 6.84 -10.19
C ARG A 103 4.84 7.72 -9.33
N ARG A 104 4.72 9.04 -9.44
CA ARG A 104 5.54 9.98 -8.66
C ARG A 104 5.38 9.78 -7.15
N CYS A 105 4.15 9.67 -6.66
CA CYS A 105 3.90 9.47 -5.22
C CYS A 105 4.33 8.07 -4.76
N ALA A 106 4.24 7.05 -5.61
CA ALA A 106 4.75 5.71 -5.32
C ALA A 106 6.28 5.68 -5.22
N GLU A 107 6.98 6.28 -6.18
CA GLU A 107 8.45 6.39 -6.14
C GLU A 107 8.91 7.12 -4.87
N GLN A 108 8.29 8.27 -4.57
CA GLN A 108 8.57 9.04 -3.37
C GLN A 108 8.31 8.25 -2.07
N ALA A 109 7.24 7.45 -2.03
CA ALA A 109 6.91 6.61 -0.87
C ALA A 109 7.92 5.47 -0.65
N VAL A 110 8.43 4.89 -1.75
CA VAL A 110 9.47 3.86 -1.72
C VAL A 110 10.80 4.46 -1.27
N GLU A 111 11.19 5.61 -1.81
CA GLU A 111 12.42 6.33 -1.43
C GLU A 111 12.46 6.68 0.06
N GLN A 112 11.31 7.04 0.63
CA GLN A 112 11.19 7.37 2.06
C GLN A 112 10.95 6.15 2.94
N GLY A 113 10.87 4.96 2.36
CA GLY A 113 10.89 3.71 3.09
C GLY A 113 9.55 3.24 3.65
N PHE A 114 8.43 3.94 3.40
CA PHE A 114 7.09 3.52 3.84
C PHE A 114 6.30 2.76 2.76
N ALA A 115 6.86 2.56 1.56
CA ALA A 115 6.33 1.64 0.57
C ALA A 115 7.43 0.76 -0.05
N VAL A 116 7.03 -0.30 -0.74
CA VAL A 116 7.90 -1.18 -1.53
C VAL A 116 7.23 -1.51 -2.87
N TRP A 117 8.03 -1.73 -3.91
CA TRP A 117 7.56 -2.30 -5.17
C TRP A 117 7.37 -3.81 -5.03
N SER A 118 6.27 -4.32 -5.54
CA SER A 118 6.04 -5.76 -5.69
C SER A 118 6.76 -6.28 -6.92
N GLU A 119 7.47 -7.40 -6.78
CA GLU A 119 7.99 -8.19 -7.91
C GLU A 119 6.89 -9.07 -8.56
N LYS A 120 5.71 -9.14 -7.94
CA LYS A 120 4.54 -9.91 -8.40
C LYS A 120 3.47 -8.98 -8.95
N GLU A 121 2.68 -9.49 -9.88
CA GLU A 121 1.47 -8.81 -10.37
C GLU A 121 0.40 -8.65 -9.27
N TYR A 122 -0.50 -7.69 -9.46
CA TYR A 122 -1.59 -7.45 -8.52
C TYR A 122 -2.55 -8.67 -8.49
N PRO A 123 -2.92 -9.17 -7.29
CA PRO A 123 -3.65 -10.42 -7.17
C PRO A 123 -4.99 -10.42 -7.92
N MET A 124 -5.21 -11.43 -8.77
CA MET A 124 -6.46 -11.59 -9.55
C MET A 124 -7.73 -11.62 -8.69
N SER A 125 -7.65 -12.12 -7.45
CA SER A 125 -8.78 -12.15 -6.51
C SER A 125 -9.19 -10.77 -6.00
N LEU A 126 -8.37 -9.75 -6.26
CA LEU A 126 -8.58 -8.37 -5.84
C LEU A 126 -8.89 -7.43 -7.02
N ARG A 127 -9.08 -8.00 -8.22
CA ARG A 127 -9.53 -7.30 -9.43
C ARG A 127 -11.05 -7.27 -9.51
#